data_AF-A0A9E0Y146-F1
#
_entry.id   AF-A0A9E0Y146-F1
#
_cell.length_a   1.000
_cell.length_b   1.000
_cell.length_c   1.000
_cell.angle_alpha   90.00
_cell.angle_beta   90.00
_cell.angle_gamma   90.00
#
_symmetry.space_group_name_H-M   'P 1'
#
loop_
_entity.id
_entity.type
_entity.pdbx_description
1 polymer ?
#
loop_
_entity_poly.entity_id
_entity_poly.type
_entity_poly.pdbx_seq_one_letter_code
_entity_poly.pdbx_strand_id
1 'polypeptide(L)'
;MESTLRNELRAELYINGKPTIELDYKSLHPKMLYDLRQIKLPSNFDPYEVRANLTKDQRSAYKRLFLVMINAKDKNGAINAFGDKIRDDEDLFNTVGDNKFKTRLQMVDELIAHNKQIEEDLFTEKCHELTNHDSNMAHEILMSFAKRGILVLCIHDSFVIDEQYEDELRMKMEEVYKGKFGNLPIIEKK
;
A
#
# COMPACT_ATOMS: atom_id res chain seq x y z
N MET A 1 -4.44 16.37 -12.17
CA MET A 1 -3.09 16.78 -11.77
C MET A 1 -2.91 16.37 -10.32
N GLU A 2 -2.49 15.13 -10.06
CA GLU A 2 -1.84 14.80 -8.79
C GLU A 2 -0.36 15.10 -9.00
N SER A 3 0.12 16.24 -8.51
CA SER A 3 1.56 16.49 -8.45
C SER A 3 2.11 15.71 -7.26
N THR A 4 2.29 14.41 -7.43
CA THR A 4 3.00 13.60 -6.44
C THR A 4 4.45 14.09 -6.40
N LEU A 5 4.90 14.64 -5.27
CA LEU A 5 6.32 14.93 -5.07
C LEU A 5 7.08 13.61 -5.29
N ARG A 6 8.05 13.58 -6.21
CA ARG A 6 8.87 12.39 -6.47
C ARG A 6 9.60 12.01 -5.18
N ASN A 7 9.75 10.70 -4.91
CA ASN A 7 10.39 10.22 -3.68
C ASN A 7 11.76 10.87 -3.42
N GLU A 8 12.55 11.10 -4.47
CA GLU A 8 13.85 11.80 -4.38
C GLU A 8 13.73 13.22 -3.83
N LEU A 9 12.70 13.96 -4.25
CA LEU A 9 12.43 15.32 -3.75
C LEU A 9 11.89 15.31 -2.30
N ARG A 10 11.33 14.17 -1.84
CA ARG A 10 10.85 14.04 -0.45
C ARG A 10 12.00 13.87 0.53
N ALA A 11 13.04 13.15 0.14
CA ALA A 11 14.24 12.97 0.95
C ALA A 11 14.97 14.30 1.22
N GLU A 12 14.74 15.31 0.38
CA GLU A 12 15.30 16.67 0.53
C GLU A 12 14.36 17.63 1.27
N LEU A 13 13.23 17.17 1.79
CA LEU A 13 12.30 18.04 2.52
C LEU A 13 12.87 18.45 3.87
N TYR A 14 12.81 19.75 4.14
CA TYR A 14 13.06 20.32 5.46
C TYR A 14 11.77 20.91 6.01
N ILE A 15 11.46 20.61 7.27
CA ILE A 15 10.37 21.26 8.00
C ILE A 15 11.00 22.23 8.98
N ASN A 16 10.72 23.53 8.82
CA ASN A 16 11.30 24.61 9.63
C ASN A 16 12.85 24.59 9.67
N GLY A 17 13.49 24.26 8.54
CA GLY A 17 14.95 24.19 8.42
C GLY A 17 15.58 22.95 9.05
N LYS A 18 14.79 21.98 9.52
CA LYS A 18 15.27 20.71 10.09
C LYS A 18 15.07 19.54 9.12
N PRO A 19 15.97 18.55 9.12
CA PRO A 19 15.83 17.34 8.31
C PRO A 19 14.54 16.59 8.67
N THR A 20 14.01 15.87 7.69
CA THR A 20 12.78 15.09 7.85
C THR A 20 13.02 13.61 7.61
N ILE A 21 12.08 12.80 8.06
CA ILE A 21 12.00 11.36 7.80
C ILE A 21 10.62 11.04 7.23
N GLU A 22 10.52 9.98 6.43
CA GLU A 22 9.26 9.44 5.93
C GLU A 22 9.03 8.03 6.54
N LEU A 23 7.92 7.85 7.27
CA LEU A 23 7.46 6.54 7.72
C LEU A 23 6.26 6.08 6.88
N ASP A 24 6.28 4.83 6.45
CA ASP A 24 5.28 4.23 5.56
C ASP A 24 4.70 2.95 6.15
N TYR A 25 3.39 2.75 5.99
CA TYR A 25 2.80 1.45 6.26
C TYR A 25 3.14 0.44 5.17
N LYS A 26 3.90 -0.61 5.51
CA LYS A 26 4.23 -1.66 4.56
C LYS A 26 2.98 -2.47 4.18
N SER A 27 2.63 -2.44 2.90
CA SER A 27 1.55 -3.27 2.33
C SER A 27 0.21 -3.11 3.06
N LEU A 28 -0.17 -1.86 3.33
CA LEU A 28 -1.29 -1.50 4.20
C LEU A 28 -2.61 -2.22 3.86
N HIS A 29 -3.06 -2.11 2.60
CA HIS A 29 -4.34 -2.70 2.17
C HIS A 29 -4.42 -4.23 2.33
N PRO A 30 -3.46 -5.04 1.83
CA PRO A 30 -3.44 -6.46 2.15
C PRO A 30 -3.45 -6.72 3.65
N LYS A 31 -2.61 -6.02 4.43
CA LYS A 31 -2.50 -6.26 5.88
C LYS A 31 -3.83 -6.01 6.60
N MET A 32 -4.56 -4.95 6.23
CA MET A 32 -5.91 -4.68 6.73
C MET A 32 -6.86 -5.83 6.44
N LEU A 33 -6.86 -6.37 5.21
CA LEU A 33 -7.75 -7.49 4.84
C LEU A 33 -7.49 -8.73 5.70
N TYR A 34 -6.21 -9.08 5.91
CA TYR A 34 -5.86 -10.20 6.79
C TYR A 34 -6.29 -9.94 8.23
N ASP A 35 -6.08 -8.72 8.74
CA ASP A 35 -6.45 -8.38 10.12
C ASP A 35 -7.98 -8.33 10.34
N LEU A 36 -8.75 -7.82 9.38
CA LEU A 36 -10.21 -7.84 9.41
C LEU A 36 -10.76 -9.27 9.46
N ARG A 37 -10.05 -10.24 8.86
CA ARG A 37 -10.36 -11.67 8.94
C ARG A 37 -9.73 -12.38 10.14
N GLN A 38 -9.03 -11.65 11.02
CA GLN A 38 -8.31 -12.18 12.19
C GLN A 38 -7.23 -13.21 11.83
N ILE A 39 -6.63 -13.09 10.65
CA ILE A 39 -5.60 -13.99 10.15
C ILE A 39 -4.22 -13.42 10.45
N LYS A 40 -3.44 -14.16 11.24
CA LYS A 40 -2.06 -13.79 11.54
C LYS A 40 -1.13 -14.21 10.40
N LEU A 41 -0.52 -13.22 9.76
CA LEU A 41 0.52 -13.42 8.77
C LEU A 41 1.88 -13.70 9.43
N PRO A 42 2.73 -14.55 8.83
CA PRO A 42 4.16 -14.59 9.14
C PRO A 42 4.80 -13.20 9.01
N SER A 43 5.82 -12.90 9.82
CA SER A 43 6.50 -11.60 9.82
C SER A 43 7.20 -11.27 8.50
N ASN A 44 7.58 -12.29 7.74
CA ASN A 44 8.22 -12.19 6.43
C ASN A 44 7.25 -12.38 5.25
N PHE A 45 5.94 -12.45 5.49
CA PHE A 45 4.97 -12.62 4.41
C PHE A 45 4.85 -11.34 3.59
N ASP A 46 5.11 -11.47 2.30
CA ASP A 46 4.89 -10.41 1.32
C ASP A 46 3.68 -10.76 0.44
N PRO A 47 2.59 -9.97 0.46
CA PRO A 47 1.37 -10.28 -0.30
C PRO A 47 1.54 -10.20 -1.82
N TYR A 48 2.67 -9.67 -2.30
CA TYR A 48 2.95 -9.49 -3.73
C TYR A 48 4.03 -10.45 -4.25
N GLU A 49 4.73 -11.16 -3.37
CA GLU A 49 5.76 -12.13 -3.74
C GLU A 49 5.15 -13.52 -4.04
N VAL A 50 4.37 -13.60 -5.12
CA VAL A 50 3.58 -14.81 -5.47
C VAL A 50 4.42 -16.03 -5.85
N ARG A 51 5.72 -15.84 -6.10
CA ARG A 51 6.70 -16.89 -6.40
C ARG A 51 8.10 -16.43 -5.99
N ALA A 52 9.01 -17.38 -5.78
CA ALA A 52 10.38 -17.08 -5.42
C ALA A 52 11.11 -16.30 -6.52
N ASN A 53 12.05 -15.44 -6.11
CA ASN A 53 12.97 -14.70 -6.98
C ASN A 53 12.31 -13.70 -7.95
N LEU A 54 11.18 -13.10 -7.58
CA LEU A 54 10.65 -11.96 -8.34
C LEU A 54 11.64 -10.79 -8.31
N THR A 55 11.83 -10.14 -9.46
CA THR A 55 12.52 -8.84 -9.48
C THR A 55 11.67 -7.79 -8.75
N LYS A 56 12.29 -6.68 -8.36
CA LYS A 56 11.57 -5.55 -7.74
C LYS A 56 10.43 -5.05 -8.65
N ASP A 57 10.66 -5.00 -9.95
CA ASP A 57 9.66 -4.54 -10.92
C ASP A 57 8.51 -5.55 -11.06
N GLN A 58 8.82 -6.85 -11.10
CA GLN A 58 7.77 -7.88 -11.13
C GLN A 58 6.91 -7.84 -9.86
N ARG A 59 7.53 -7.72 -8.68
CA ARG A 59 6.79 -7.53 -7.42
C ARG A 59 5.92 -6.27 -7.48
N SER A 60 6.45 -5.18 -8.04
CA SER A 60 5.69 -3.93 -8.25
C SER A 60 4.49 -4.12 -9.18
N ALA A 61 4.63 -4.93 -10.24
CA ALA A 61 3.54 -5.31 -11.13
C ALA A 61 2.43 -6.07 -10.38
N TYR A 62 2.76 -7.03 -9.51
CA TYR A 62 1.75 -7.69 -8.65
C TYR A 62 1.12 -6.76 -7.62
N LYS A 63 1.88 -5.80 -7.06
CA LYS A 63 1.31 -4.76 -6.19
C LYS A 63 0.25 -3.94 -6.93
N ARG A 64 0.53 -3.52 -8.17
CA ARG A 64 -0.43 -2.80 -9.02
C ARG A 64 -1.64 -3.65 -9.37
N LEU A 65 -1.42 -4.92 -9.71
CA LEU A 65 -2.49 -5.87 -9.98
C LEU A 65 -3.40 -6.06 -8.75
N PHE A 66 -2.82 -6.19 -7.56
CA PHE A 66 -3.58 -6.31 -6.31
C PHE A 66 -4.53 -5.13 -6.13
N LEU A 67 -4.03 -3.90 -6.31
CA LEU A 67 -4.84 -2.68 -6.21
C LEU A 67 -5.98 -2.66 -7.23
N VAL A 68 -5.74 -3.15 -8.45
CA VAL A 68 -6.80 -3.31 -9.46
C VAL A 68 -7.85 -4.34 -8.99
N MET A 69 -7.41 -5.46 -8.42
CA MET A 69 -8.30 -6.55 -8.00
C MET A 69 -9.22 -6.15 -6.84
N ILE A 70 -8.73 -5.40 -5.84
CA ILE A 70 -9.58 -4.91 -4.73
C ILE A 70 -10.55 -3.80 -5.16
N ASN A 71 -10.28 -3.13 -6.28
CA ASN A 71 -11.12 -2.05 -6.83
C ASN A 71 -12.13 -2.55 -7.87
N ALA A 72 -11.95 -3.76 -8.40
CA ALA A 72 -12.84 -4.32 -9.42
C ALA A 72 -14.12 -4.90 -8.80
N LYS A 73 -15.19 -4.96 -9.61
CA LYS A 73 -16.48 -5.61 -9.28
C LYS A 73 -16.49 -7.11 -9.58
N ASP A 74 -15.61 -7.54 -10.47
CA ASP A 74 -15.49 -8.91 -10.92
C ASP A 74 -14.10 -9.16 -11.52
N LYS A 75 -13.78 -10.44 -11.69
CA LYS A 75 -12.48 -10.91 -12.19
C LYS A 75 -12.18 -10.43 -13.61
N ASN A 76 -13.17 -10.41 -14.51
CA ASN A 76 -12.96 -9.98 -15.89
C ASN A 76 -12.69 -8.47 -15.98
N GLY A 77 -13.41 -7.69 -15.18
CA GLY A 77 -13.17 -6.25 -15.00
C GLY A 77 -11.75 -5.97 -14.56
N ALA A 78 -11.24 -6.70 -13.55
CA ALA A 78 -9.85 -6.57 -13.10
C ALA A 78 -8.83 -6.93 -14.20
N ILE A 79 -9.04 -8.03 -14.92
CA ILE A 79 -8.14 -8.44 -16.01
C ILE A 79 -8.06 -7.37 -17.09
N ASN A 80 -9.20 -6.78 -17.47
CA ASN A 80 -9.25 -5.73 -18.48
C ASN A 80 -8.63 -4.42 -17.98
N ALA A 81 -8.96 -3.99 -16.75
CA ALA A 81 -8.40 -2.79 -16.15
C ALA A 81 -6.87 -2.89 -15.96
N PHE A 82 -6.35 -4.06 -15.59
CA PHE A 82 -4.90 -4.29 -15.55
C PHE A 82 -4.29 -4.25 -16.96
N GLY A 83 -5.01 -4.75 -17.96
CA GLY A 83 -4.61 -4.63 -19.36
C GLY A 83 -4.52 -3.18 -19.85
N ASP A 84 -5.43 -2.32 -19.40
CA ASP A 84 -5.36 -0.87 -19.66
C ASP A 84 -4.11 -0.27 -18.99
N LYS A 85 -3.83 -0.62 -17.72
CA LYS A 85 -2.62 -0.18 -17.03
C LYS A 85 -1.33 -0.63 -17.72
N ILE A 86 -1.28 -1.85 -18.25
CA ILE A 86 -0.12 -2.35 -19.02
C ILE A 86 0.05 -1.57 -20.32
N ARG A 87 -1.05 -1.26 -21.02
CA ARG A 87 -0.99 -0.51 -22.29
C ARG A 87 -0.48 0.91 -22.09
N ASP A 88 -0.91 1.55 -21.00
CA ASP A 88 -0.65 2.97 -20.77
C ASP A 88 0.70 3.22 -20.02
N ASP A 89 1.48 2.16 -19.76
CA ASP A 89 2.72 2.21 -18.97
C ASP A 89 3.80 1.29 -19.56
N GLU A 90 4.81 1.89 -20.19
CA GLU A 90 5.88 1.17 -20.89
C GLU A 90 6.73 0.31 -19.95
N ASP A 91 7.03 0.78 -18.74
CA ASP A 91 7.82 0.03 -17.76
C ASP A 91 7.07 -1.21 -17.28
N LEU A 92 5.75 -1.07 -17.06
CA LEU A 92 4.91 -2.22 -16.72
C LEU A 92 4.81 -3.20 -17.90
N PHE A 93 4.67 -2.70 -19.13
CA PHE A 93 4.67 -3.56 -20.32
C PHE A 93 5.98 -4.35 -20.43
N ASN A 94 7.13 -3.70 -20.28
CA ASN A 94 8.44 -4.34 -20.32
C ASN A 94 8.62 -5.36 -19.19
N THR A 95 8.06 -5.09 -18.01
CA THR A 95 8.10 -5.99 -16.85
C THR A 95 7.24 -7.23 -17.04
N VAL A 96 6.03 -7.08 -17.58
CA VAL A 96 5.09 -8.19 -17.80
C VAL A 96 5.46 -8.99 -19.06
N GLY A 97 6.04 -8.33 -20.06
CA GLY A 97 6.53 -8.91 -21.31
C GLY A 97 5.48 -8.97 -22.44
N ASP A 98 4.18 -8.99 -22.12
CA ASP A 98 3.10 -8.82 -23.08
C ASP A 98 1.79 -8.34 -22.41
N ASN A 99 0.77 -8.03 -23.22
CA ASN A 99 -0.55 -7.64 -22.75
C ASN A 99 -1.66 -8.61 -23.19
N LYS A 100 -1.36 -9.90 -23.31
CA LYS A 100 -2.32 -10.93 -23.71
C LYS A 100 -3.23 -11.27 -22.55
N PHE A 101 -4.49 -11.59 -22.85
CA PHE A 101 -5.46 -12.02 -21.85
C PHE A 101 -4.96 -13.21 -21.00
N LYS A 102 -4.33 -14.20 -21.64
CA LYS A 102 -3.77 -15.38 -20.96
C LYS A 102 -2.73 -15.02 -19.91
N THR A 103 -1.83 -14.09 -20.22
CA THR A 103 -0.77 -13.62 -19.30
C THR A 103 -1.38 -12.89 -18.11
N ARG A 104 -2.32 -11.98 -18.35
CA ARG A 104 -3.03 -11.26 -17.27
C ARG A 104 -3.83 -12.21 -16.38
N LEU A 105 -4.53 -13.18 -16.98
CA LEU A 105 -5.27 -14.20 -16.24
C LEU A 105 -4.34 -15.03 -15.35
N GLN A 106 -3.19 -15.46 -15.87
CA GLN A 106 -2.20 -16.19 -15.08
C GLN A 106 -1.71 -15.38 -13.87
N MET A 107 -1.39 -14.10 -14.05
CA MET A 107 -0.97 -13.24 -12.93
C MET A 107 -2.07 -13.08 -11.87
N VAL A 108 -3.33 -12.95 -12.30
CA VAL A 108 -4.47 -12.90 -11.39
C VAL A 108 -4.59 -14.20 -10.59
N ASP A 109 -4.49 -15.36 -11.26
CA ASP A 109 -4.60 -16.66 -10.60
C ASP A 109 -3.46 -16.91 -9.61
N GLU A 110 -2.23 -16.53 -9.97
CA GLU A 110 -1.07 -16.60 -9.07
C GLU A 110 -1.27 -15.73 -7.82
N LEU A 111 -1.81 -14.50 -7.97
CA LEU A 111 -2.05 -13.60 -6.85
C LEU A 111 -3.18 -14.09 -5.93
N ILE A 112 -4.25 -14.66 -6.49
CA ILE A 112 -5.34 -15.29 -5.73
C ILE A 112 -4.80 -16.50 -4.97
N ALA A 113 -4.01 -17.36 -5.62
CA ALA A 113 -3.45 -18.54 -4.97
C ALA A 113 -2.53 -18.17 -3.79
N HIS A 114 -1.70 -17.15 -3.96
CA HIS A 114 -0.83 -16.64 -2.90
C HIS A 114 -1.60 -15.99 -1.74
N ASN A 115 -2.67 -15.27 -2.05
CA ASN A 115 -3.51 -14.56 -1.07
C ASN A 115 -4.84 -15.28 -0.80
N LYS A 116 -4.85 -16.61 -0.84
CA LYS A 116 -6.06 -17.45 -0.80
C LYS A 116 -6.99 -17.12 0.37
N GLN A 117 -6.39 -16.76 1.51
CA GLN A 117 -7.09 -16.46 2.75
C GLN A 117 -7.95 -15.18 2.72
N ILE A 118 -7.70 -14.27 1.76
CA ILE A 118 -8.45 -13.02 1.56
C ILE A 118 -9.13 -12.98 0.19
N GLU A 119 -9.28 -14.13 -0.50
CA GLU A 119 -9.79 -14.16 -1.88
C GLU A 119 -11.23 -13.63 -2.01
N GLU A 120 -12.05 -13.80 -0.96
CA GLU A 120 -13.44 -13.35 -0.92
C GLU A 120 -13.56 -11.82 -0.89
N ASP A 121 -12.49 -11.12 -0.49
CA ASP A 121 -12.44 -9.66 -0.48
C ASP A 121 -11.97 -9.10 -1.83
N LEU A 122 -11.38 -9.93 -2.69
CA LEU A 122 -10.96 -9.55 -4.03
C LEU A 122 -12.19 -9.44 -4.95
N PHE A 123 -12.18 -8.47 -5.85
CA PHE A 123 -13.28 -8.22 -6.79
C PHE A 123 -14.61 -7.81 -6.14
N THR A 124 -14.56 -7.15 -4.97
CA THR A 124 -15.75 -6.71 -4.24
C THR A 124 -15.81 -5.19 -4.02
N GLU A 125 -14.99 -4.42 -4.73
CA GLU A 125 -14.82 -2.97 -4.52
C GLU A 125 -14.43 -2.60 -3.07
N LYS A 126 -13.76 -3.53 -2.38
CA LYS A 126 -13.29 -3.40 -0.99
C LYS A 126 -12.32 -2.22 -0.80
N CYS A 127 -11.72 -1.71 -1.89
CA CYS A 127 -10.89 -0.50 -1.87
C CYS A 127 -11.56 0.69 -1.15
N HIS A 128 -12.88 0.89 -1.29
CA HIS A 128 -13.57 2.02 -0.67
C HIS A 128 -13.55 1.95 0.86
N GLU A 129 -13.78 0.75 1.41
CA GLU A 129 -13.70 0.49 2.85
C GLU A 129 -12.27 0.69 3.36
N LEU A 130 -11.29 0.13 2.64
CA LEU A 130 -9.86 0.22 3.01
C LEU A 130 -9.35 1.67 2.98
N THR A 131 -9.67 2.42 1.93
CA THR A 131 -9.27 3.84 1.82
C THR A 131 -9.97 4.72 2.85
N ASN A 132 -11.20 4.38 3.26
CA ASN A 132 -11.85 5.05 4.38
C ASN A 132 -11.11 4.77 5.70
N HIS A 133 -10.69 3.53 5.94
CA HIS A 133 -9.87 3.23 7.11
C HIS A 133 -8.54 3.99 7.11
N ASP A 134 -7.83 3.98 5.98
CA ASP A 134 -6.58 4.73 5.77
C ASP A 134 -6.75 6.22 6.07
N SER A 135 -7.75 6.87 5.45
CA SER A 135 -8.03 8.29 5.65
C SER A 135 -8.35 8.64 7.12
N ASN A 136 -9.10 7.77 7.81
CA ASN A 136 -9.42 7.98 9.22
C ASN A 136 -8.18 7.83 10.11
N MET A 137 -7.30 6.87 9.81
CA MET A 137 -6.03 6.72 10.53
C MET A 137 -5.12 7.92 10.31
N ALA A 138 -4.96 8.36 9.06
CA ALA A 138 -4.19 9.54 8.71
C ALA A 138 -4.70 10.79 9.44
N HIS A 139 -6.02 11.01 9.45
CA HIS A 139 -6.62 12.13 10.18
C HIS A 139 -6.28 12.09 11.67
N GLU A 140 -6.40 10.94 12.34
CA GLU A 140 -6.10 10.81 13.76
C GLU A 140 -4.62 11.08 14.07
N ILE A 141 -3.71 10.55 13.25
CA ILE A 141 -2.27 10.81 13.36
C ILE A 141 -2.02 12.31 13.22
N LEU A 142 -2.47 12.92 12.12
CA LEU A 142 -2.27 14.36 11.85
C LEU A 142 -2.80 15.24 12.99
N MET A 143 -4.01 14.97 13.49
CA MET A 143 -4.61 15.76 14.57
C MET A 143 -3.85 15.63 15.89
N SER A 144 -3.24 14.48 16.17
CA SER A 144 -2.45 14.27 17.39
C SER A 144 -1.21 15.16 17.46
N PHE A 145 -0.55 15.39 16.31
CA PHE A 145 0.61 16.26 16.20
C PHE A 145 0.23 17.74 16.03
N ALA A 146 -0.81 18.01 15.24
CA ALA A 146 -1.29 19.37 15.00
C ALA A 146 -1.71 20.09 16.30
N LYS A 147 -2.36 19.36 17.24
CA LYS A 147 -2.71 19.88 18.57
C LYS A 147 -1.50 20.33 19.40
N ARG A 148 -0.30 19.83 19.08
CA ARG A 148 0.97 20.17 19.72
C ARG A 148 1.77 21.20 18.92
N GLY A 149 1.23 21.70 17.80
CA GLY A 149 1.93 22.59 16.89
C GLY A 149 3.03 21.91 16.07
N ILE A 150 3.00 20.58 15.93
CA ILE A 150 3.97 19.81 15.16
C ILE A 150 3.39 19.54 13.77
N LEU A 151 4.13 19.91 12.73
CA LEU A 151 3.74 19.67 11.35
C LEU A 151 4.09 18.24 10.93
N VAL A 152 3.10 17.55 10.36
CA VAL A 152 3.25 16.25 9.71
C VAL A 152 2.61 16.36 8.34
N LEU A 153 3.33 15.94 7.30
CA LEU A 153 2.79 15.86 5.94
C LEU A 153 2.32 14.43 5.69
N CYS A 154 1.08 14.26 5.27
CA CYS A 154 0.55 12.96 4.86
C CYS A 154 0.68 12.83 3.34
N ILE A 155 1.25 11.71 2.88
CA ILE A 155 1.41 11.36 1.47
C ILE A 155 0.89 9.94 1.27
N HIS A 156 -0.38 9.81 0.92
CA HIS A 156 -1.09 8.51 0.93
C HIS A 156 -0.94 7.83 2.31
N ASP A 157 -0.38 6.62 2.33
CA ASP A 157 -0.14 5.78 3.51
C ASP A 157 1.20 6.09 4.23
N SER A 158 1.92 7.14 3.81
CA SER A 158 3.15 7.61 4.44
C SER A 158 3.02 8.98 5.11
N PHE A 159 3.91 9.23 6.07
CA PHE A 159 3.95 10.44 6.87
C PHE A 159 5.37 10.99 6.94
N VAL A 160 5.53 12.26 6.58
CA VAL A 160 6.79 13.00 6.66
C VAL A 160 6.76 13.94 7.87
N ILE A 161 7.78 13.84 8.72
CA ILE A 161 7.91 14.62 9.96
C ILE A 161 9.37 15.02 10.19
N ASP A 162 9.60 16.06 10.97
CA ASP A 162 10.92 16.39 11.53
C ASP A 162 11.50 15.18 12.27
N GLU A 163 12.76 14.83 11.96
CA GLU A 163 13.40 13.57 12.38
C GLU A 163 13.39 13.34 13.89
N GLN A 164 13.39 14.43 14.69
CA GLN A 164 13.37 14.34 16.15
C GLN A 164 12.10 13.66 16.69
N TYR A 165 11.04 13.59 15.90
CA TYR A 165 9.75 12.99 16.26
C TYR A 165 9.54 11.60 15.63
N GLU A 166 10.57 10.96 15.06
CA GLU A 166 10.46 9.64 14.41
C GLU A 166 9.78 8.61 15.32
N ASP A 167 10.29 8.44 16.54
CA ASP A 167 9.75 7.46 17.48
C ASP A 167 8.31 7.77 17.89
N GLU A 168 7.99 9.06 18.09
CA GLU A 168 6.63 9.49 18.42
C GLU A 168 5.64 9.21 17.29
N LEU A 169 6.05 9.47 16.04
CA LEU A 169 5.24 9.17 14.86
C LEU A 169 5.02 7.67 14.73
N ARG A 170 6.08 6.86 14.87
CA ARG A 170 5.99 5.41 14.80
C ARG A 170 5.04 4.86 15.86
N MET A 171 5.20 5.25 17.12
CA MET A 171 4.32 4.84 18.20
C MET A 171 2.87 5.24 17.92
N LYS A 172 2.63 6.45 17.38
CA LYS A 172 1.27 6.88 17.07
C LYS A 172 0.66 6.10 15.91
N MET A 173 1.43 5.81 14.86
CA MET A 173 1.01 4.95 13.76
C MET A 173 0.64 3.54 14.25
N GLU A 174 1.47 2.94 15.11
CA GLU A 174 1.20 1.64 15.72
C GLU A 174 -0.05 1.65 16.60
N GLU A 175 -0.22 2.68 17.43
CA GLU A 175 -1.40 2.85 18.31
C GLU A 175 -2.68 2.93 17.49
N VAL A 176 -2.72 3.80 16.47
CA VAL A 176 -3.90 4.04 15.63
C VAL A 176 -4.28 2.78 14.85
N TYR A 177 -3.29 2.11 14.25
CA TYR A 177 -3.53 0.88 13.51
C TYR A 177 -4.04 -0.24 14.44
N LYS A 178 -3.35 -0.46 15.57
CA LYS A 178 -3.73 -1.49 16.55
C LYS A 178 -5.10 -1.24 17.16
N GLY A 179 -5.46 0.02 17.41
CA GLY A 179 -6.78 0.41 17.90
C GLY A 179 -7.92 0.01 16.95
N LYS A 180 -7.66 0.02 15.63
CA LYS A 180 -8.66 -0.38 14.62
C LYS A 180 -8.66 -1.88 14.31
N PHE A 181 -7.48 -2.49 14.23
CA PHE A 181 -7.31 -3.84 13.67
C PHE A 181 -6.84 -4.89 14.68
N GLY A 182 -6.51 -4.50 15.92
CA GLY A 182 -6.09 -5.40 17.00
C GLY A 182 -4.66 -5.94 16.90
N ASN A 183 -4.03 -5.85 15.73
CA ASN A 183 -2.65 -6.27 15.48
C ASN A 183 -1.73 -5.07 15.22
N LEU A 184 -0.41 -5.27 15.33
CA LEU A 184 0.55 -4.24 14.95
C LEU A 184 0.75 -4.21 13.42
N PRO A 185 0.94 -3.00 12.85
CA PRO A 185 1.36 -2.85 11.46
C PRO A 185 2.86 -3.16 11.31
N ILE A 186 3.33 -3.19 10.06
CA ILE A 186 4.76 -3.11 9.74
C ILE A 186 5.01 -1.69 9.21
N ILE A 187 5.95 -0.97 9.82
CA ILE A 187 6.27 0.42 9.45
C ILE A 187 7.72 0.49 8.98
N GLU A 188 7.92 0.95 7.75
CA GLU A 188 9.23 1.09 7.12
C GLU A 188 9.62 2.56 7.01
N LYS A 189 10.93 2.84 7.08
CA LYS A 189 11.50 4.16 6.80
C LYS A 189 11.84 4.22 5.31
N LYS A 190 11.39 5.25 4.62
CA LYS A 190 11.66 5.48 3.18
C LYS A 190 12.89 6.36 2.96
#